data_AF-B3P0C5-F1
#
_entry.id   AF-B3P0C5-F1
#
_cell.length_a   1.000
_cell.length_b   1.000
_cell.length_c   1.000
_cell.angle_alpha   90.00
_cell.angle_beta   90.00
_cell.angle_gamma   90.00
#
_symmetry.space_group_name_H-M   'P 1'
#
loop_
_entity.id
_entity.type
_entity.pdbx_description
1 polymer ?
#
loop_
_entity_poly.entity_id
_entity_poly.type
_entity_poly.pdbx_seq_one_letter_code
_entity_poly.pdbx_strand_id
1 'polypeptide(L)'
;MNNEAYGTHLGKIKSSEPSIAPIDSGHNFDEHETLLLKPKIQEPPPSWLAWCDRNSKPVKRARPREIRKLTPWQKSGPMTIRDWKHFGAWAAFRARPKNPKLQRPAKPFCAAKYLPCALKKRQLEEDELRERMLLLAKPRKITEKYNTPDRPPAYSPAIFWGRPPHRDPGRPFQPPHVPDCFPTDELEADFWAQLRFPVRPAALLGKITPRIQSLAKPRVYPPTPHCPVPEKVLHPLDVPPPPRRKFTNRGWRMHQIRLLYLSKPVFRSDMRFFYCNV
;
A
#
# COMPACT_ATOMS: atom_id res chain seq x y z
N MET A 1 -46.79 -13.22 13.40
CA MET A 1 -45.89 -12.82 12.30
C MET A 1 -44.50 -12.69 12.87
N ASN A 2 -43.57 -13.41 12.24
CA ASN A 2 -42.11 -13.26 12.21
C ASN A 2 -41.29 -13.47 13.49
N ASN A 3 -40.70 -14.68 13.51
CA ASN A 3 -39.55 -15.13 14.28
C ASN A 3 -38.29 -14.29 14.00
N GLU A 4 -37.58 -13.92 15.07
CA GLU A 4 -36.19 -13.48 15.02
C GLU A 4 -35.28 -14.71 15.11
N ALA A 5 -34.52 -14.97 14.05
CA ALA A 5 -33.46 -15.96 14.03
C ALA A 5 -32.11 -15.25 13.99
N TYR A 6 -31.42 -15.20 15.13
CA TYR A 6 -30.04 -14.73 15.21
C TYR A 6 -29.09 -15.79 14.68
N GLY A 7 -28.29 -15.42 13.68
CA GLY A 7 -27.29 -16.26 13.04
C GLY A 7 -26.05 -16.46 13.92
N THR A 8 -25.63 -17.71 14.03
CA THR A 8 -24.38 -18.17 14.65
C THR A 8 -23.17 -17.84 13.76
N HIS A 9 -22.27 -16.99 14.24
CA HIS A 9 -20.96 -16.78 13.63
C HIS A 9 -19.96 -17.83 14.15
N LEU A 10 -19.71 -18.88 13.35
CA LEU A 10 -18.59 -19.81 13.57
C LEU A 10 -17.28 -19.14 13.12
N GLY A 11 -16.56 -18.56 14.07
CA GLY A 11 -15.19 -18.10 13.90
C GLY A 11 -14.23 -19.28 13.78
N LYS A 12 -13.45 -19.30 12.70
CA LYS A 12 -12.37 -20.27 12.49
C LYS A 12 -11.21 -19.96 13.45
N ILE A 13 -11.01 -20.81 14.45
CA ILE A 13 -9.82 -20.82 15.29
C ILE A 13 -8.68 -21.45 14.46
N LYS A 14 -7.58 -20.74 14.29
CA LYS A 14 -6.33 -21.28 13.76
C LYS A 14 -5.46 -21.66 14.95
N SER A 15 -5.25 -22.96 15.17
CA SER A 15 -4.27 -23.45 16.13
C SER A 15 -2.85 -23.19 15.61
N SER A 16 -2.00 -22.71 16.51
CA SER A 16 -0.57 -22.50 16.31
C SER A 16 0.17 -23.52 17.16
N GLU A 17 0.54 -24.65 16.58
CA GLU A 17 1.56 -25.53 17.17
C GLU A 17 2.57 -25.92 16.09
N PRO A 18 3.88 -25.71 16.32
CA PRO A 18 4.92 -26.24 15.47
C PRO A 18 5.17 -27.71 15.81
N SER A 19 4.89 -28.61 14.86
CA SER A 19 5.28 -30.02 14.93
C SER A 19 6.79 -30.13 14.73
N ILE A 20 7.51 -30.41 15.82
CA ILE A 20 8.92 -30.83 15.79
C ILE A 20 8.88 -32.35 15.98
N ALA A 21 9.26 -33.09 14.95
CA ALA A 21 9.38 -34.55 15.02
C ALA A 21 10.60 -34.96 15.86
N PRO A 22 10.56 -36.09 16.59
CA PRO A 22 11.68 -36.55 17.41
C PRO A 22 12.86 -37.03 16.55
N ILE A 23 14.06 -36.73 17.02
CA ILE A 23 15.32 -37.28 16.52
C ILE A 23 15.56 -38.57 17.29
N ASP A 24 15.30 -39.72 16.68
CA ASP A 24 15.74 -41.00 17.22
C ASP A 24 17.14 -41.32 16.72
N SER A 25 18.08 -41.20 17.66
CA SER A 25 19.44 -41.74 17.62
C SER A 25 19.40 -43.27 17.57
N GLY A 26 20.15 -43.85 16.63
CA GLY A 26 20.24 -45.30 16.48
C GLY A 26 21.06 -46.00 17.56
N HIS A 27 20.84 -47.30 17.70
CA HIS A 27 21.92 -48.28 17.82
C HIS A 27 21.42 -49.72 17.58
N ASN A 28 22.13 -50.41 16.68
CA ASN A 28 22.46 -51.84 16.58
C ASN A 28 21.34 -52.89 16.45
N PHE A 29 21.39 -53.66 15.36
CA PHE A 29 21.73 -55.08 15.44
C PHE A 29 22.21 -55.60 14.07
N ASP A 30 23.28 -56.39 14.12
CA ASP A 30 24.05 -56.92 13.00
C ASP A 30 23.36 -58.07 12.24
N GLU A 31 23.72 -58.12 10.94
CA GLU A 31 23.96 -59.28 10.07
C GLU A 31 22.91 -60.42 9.99
N HIS A 32 22.32 -60.60 8.80
CA HIS A 32 22.74 -61.62 7.83
C HIS A 32 21.80 -61.68 6.61
N GLU A 33 22.42 -61.86 5.44
CA GLU A 33 21.90 -62.51 4.22
C GLU A 33 20.54 -62.13 3.64
N THR A 34 20.55 -61.52 2.44
CA THR A 34 20.08 -62.19 1.21
C THR A 34 20.18 -61.26 0.01
N LEU A 35 20.66 -61.81 -1.10
CA LEU A 35 20.79 -61.17 -2.41
C LEU A 35 19.42 -60.87 -3.02
N LEU A 36 18.95 -59.63 -2.87
CA LEU A 36 17.90 -59.06 -3.72
C LEU A 36 18.39 -57.71 -4.26
N LEU A 37 18.49 -57.61 -5.59
CA LEU A 37 18.68 -56.36 -6.31
C LEU A 37 17.53 -55.40 -5.96
N LYS A 38 17.74 -54.56 -4.96
CA LYS A 38 16.84 -53.44 -4.66
C LYS A 38 16.78 -52.53 -5.89
N PRO A 39 15.59 -52.10 -6.37
CA PRO A 39 15.53 -50.98 -7.29
C PRO A 39 16.27 -49.83 -6.62
N LYS A 40 17.19 -49.15 -7.33
CA LYS A 40 17.85 -47.95 -6.83
C LYS A 40 16.75 -47.02 -6.32
N ILE A 41 16.63 -46.94 -4.99
CA ILE A 41 15.78 -45.97 -4.32
C ILE A 41 16.36 -44.64 -4.76
N GLN A 42 15.69 -44.00 -5.72
CA GLN A 42 16.05 -42.67 -6.16
C GLN A 42 15.96 -41.81 -4.92
N GLU A 43 17.10 -41.31 -4.44
CA GLU A 43 17.12 -40.31 -3.39
C GLU A 43 16.16 -39.20 -3.79
N PRO A 44 15.32 -38.70 -2.86
CA PRO A 44 14.41 -37.63 -3.17
C PRO A 44 15.23 -36.48 -3.78
N PRO A 45 14.83 -35.95 -4.96
CA PRO A 45 15.59 -34.92 -5.61
C PRO A 45 15.81 -33.77 -4.61
N PRO A 46 17.01 -33.14 -4.63
CA PRO A 46 17.34 -32.09 -3.69
C PRO A 46 16.25 -31.02 -3.70
N SER A 47 15.93 -30.48 -2.51
CA SER A 47 14.82 -29.55 -2.25
C SER A 47 14.65 -28.44 -3.31
N TRP A 48 15.76 -27.98 -3.89
CA TRP A 48 15.79 -26.99 -4.96
C TRP A 48 15.18 -27.47 -6.30
N LEU A 49 15.44 -28.70 -6.75
CA LEU A 49 14.87 -29.23 -8.00
C LEU A 49 13.34 -29.35 -7.90
N ALA A 50 12.85 -29.85 -6.76
CA ALA A 50 11.42 -29.88 -6.48
C ALA A 50 10.79 -28.47 -6.40
N TRP A 51 11.55 -27.46 -5.97
CA TRP A 51 11.13 -26.07 -5.98
C TRP A 51 11.07 -25.50 -7.41
N CYS A 52 12.06 -25.77 -8.25
CA CYS A 52 12.06 -25.39 -9.67
C CYS A 52 10.86 -25.99 -10.42
N ASP A 53 10.58 -27.29 -10.22
CA ASP A 53 9.45 -27.97 -10.87
C ASP A 53 8.08 -27.47 -10.43
N ARG A 54 7.96 -26.98 -9.19
CA ARG A 54 6.73 -26.35 -8.68
C ARG A 54 6.51 -24.96 -9.27
N ASN A 55 7.57 -24.19 -9.46
CA ASN A 55 7.48 -22.79 -9.93
C ASN A 55 7.57 -22.64 -11.45
N SER A 56 8.08 -23.64 -12.18
CA SER A 56 8.15 -23.63 -13.64
C SER A 56 6.79 -23.84 -14.31
N LYS A 57 5.82 -24.42 -13.59
CA LYS A 57 4.47 -24.69 -14.12
C LYS A 57 3.56 -23.49 -13.86
N PRO A 58 2.84 -22.98 -14.89
CA PRO A 58 1.89 -21.91 -14.70
C PRO A 58 0.76 -22.32 -13.74
N VAL A 59 0.43 -21.44 -12.81
CA VAL A 59 -0.62 -21.68 -11.80
C VAL A 59 -1.96 -21.88 -12.51
N LYS A 60 -2.44 -23.13 -12.55
CA LYS A 60 -3.78 -23.48 -13.06
C LYS A 60 -4.83 -22.94 -12.08
N ARG A 61 -5.33 -21.73 -12.34
CA ARG A 61 -6.48 -21.18 -11.59
C ARG A 61 -7.73 -21.94 -12.01
N ALA A 62 -8.18 -22.87 -11.17
CA ALA A 62 -9.50 -23.48 -11.34
C ALA A 62 -10.56 -22.38 -11.26
N ARG A 63 -11.20 -22.08 -12.39
CA ARG A 63 -12.37 -21.21 -12.39
C ARG A 63 -13.53 -22.03 -11.85
N PRO A 64 -14.21 -21.63 -10.76
CA PRO A 64 -15.41 -22.32 -10.32
C PRO A 64 -16.42 -22.27 -11.47
N ARG A 65 -16.73 -23.43 -12.05
CA ARG A 65 -17.83 -23.54 -13.01
C ARG A 65 -19.11 -23.60 -12.20
N GLU A 66 -20.02 -22.66 -12.44
CA GLU A 66 -21.36 -22.73 -11.85
C GLU A 66 -22.03 -24.03 -12.32
N ILE A 67 -22.47 -24.85 -11.38
CA ILE A 67 -23.23 -26.06 -11.68
C ILE A 67 -24.57 -25.63 -12.27
N ARG A 68 -24.80 -25.95 -13.55
CA ARG A 68 -26.04 -25.61 -14.25
C ARG A 68 -27.22 -26.32 -13.58
N LYS A 69 -28.14 -25.56 -12.99
CA LYS A 69 -29.43 -26.07 -12.51
C LYS A 69 -30.31 -26.38 -13.72
N LEU A 70 -30.51 -27.66 -14.02
CA LEU A 70 -31.42 -28.10 -15.08
C LEU A 70 -32.87 -27.81 -14.68
N THR A 71 -33.65 -27.29 -15.62
CA THR A 71 -35.10 -27.17 -15.42
C THR A 71 -35.73 -28.57 -15.36
N PRO A 72 -36.92 -28.74 -14.75
CA PRO A 72 -37.62 -30.03 -14.73
C PRO A 72 -37.71 -30.70 -16.11
N TRP A 73 -37.94 -29.91 -17.16
CA TRP A 73 -38.04 -30.33 -18.56
C TRP A 73 -36.69 -30.69 -19.24
N GLN A 74 -35.56 -30.36 -18.60
CA GLN A 74 -34.21 -30.67 -19.10
C GLN A 74 -33.63 -31.93 -18.45
N LYS A 75 -34.31 -32.49 -17.44
CA LYS A 75 -33.92 -33.75 -16.82
C LYS A 75 -34.30 -34.90 -17.75
N SER A 76 -33.44 -35.90 -17.87
CA SER A 76 -33.74 -37.12 -18.63
C SER A 76 -34.85 -37.91 -17.94
N GLY A 77 -35.90 -38.26 -18.68
CA GLY A 77 -36.98 -39.12 -18.20
C GLY A 77 -38.33 -38.83 -18.86
N PRO A 78 -39.30 -39.75 -18.74
CA PRO A 78 -40.66 -39.53 -19.23
C PRO A 78 -41.35 -38.43 -18.38
N MET A 79 -41.97 -37.46 -19.06
CA MET A 79 -42.81 -36.46 -18.42
C MET A 79 -44.23 -36.98 -18.20
N THR A 80 -44.83 -36.66 -17.06
CA THR A 80 -46.24 -36.97 -16.81
C THR A 80 -47.17 -36.09 -17.66
N ILE A 81 -48.42 -36.50 -17.87
CA ILE A 81 -49.39 -35.70 -18.65
C ILE A 81 -49.61 -34.30 -18.04
N ARG A 82 -49.53 -34.17 -16.71
CA ARG A 82 -49.60 -32.87 -16.02
C ARG A 82 -48.38 -32.00 -16.33
N ASP A 83 -47.20 -32.62 -16.33
CA ASP A 83 -45.93 -31.97 -16.69
C ASP A 83 -45.97 -31.47 -18.15
N TRP A 84 -46.57 -32.23 -19.06
CA TRP A 84 -46.75 -31.81 -20.46
C TRP A 84 -47.58 -30.54 -20.62
N LYS A 85 -48.65 -30.37 -19.84
CA LYS A 85 -49.45 -29.12 -19.86
C LYS A 85 -48.64 -27.92 -19.39
N HIS A 86 -47.86 -28.08 -18.32
CA HIS A 86 -47.00 -27.02 -17.77
C HIS A 86 -45.82 -26.70 -18.69
N PHE A 87 -45.25 -27.72 -19.33
CA PHE A 87 -44.24 -27.54 -20.36
C PHE A 87 -44.76 -26.79 -21.56
N GLY A 88 -45.98 -27.09 -22.04
CA GLY A 88 -46.62 -26.36 -23.14
C GLY A 88 -46.74 -24.87 -22.85
N ALA A 89 -47.24 -24.51 -21.66
CA ALA A 89 -47.33 -23.12 -21.21
C ALA A 89 -45.94 -22.45 -21.10
N TRP A 90 -44.95 -23.18 -20.56
CA TRP A 90 -43.57 -22.71 -20.44
C TRP A 90 -42.92 -22.47 -21.81
N ALA A 91 -43.09 -23.40 -22.75
CA ALA A 91 -42.55 -23.33 -24.11
C ALA A 91 -43.20 -22.19 -24.89
N ALA A 92 -44.52 -22.01 -24.78
CA ALA A 92 -45.23 -20.92 -25.43
C ALA A 92 -44.70 -19.52 -25.05
N PHE A 93 -44.14 -19.36 -23.85
CA PHE A 93 -43.54 -18.11 -23.38
C PHE A 93 -42.03 -18.01 -23.68
N ARG A 94 -41.26 -19.10 -23.50
CA ARG A 94 -39.78 -19.07 -23.57
C ARG A 94 -39.17 -19.55 -24.88
N ALA A 95 -39.88 -20.37 -25.66
CA ALA A 95 -39.43 -20.84 -26.95
C ALA A 95 -39.73 -19.85 -28.09
N ARG A 96 -40.43 -18.75 -27.80
CA ARG A 96 -40.60 -17.65 -28.76
C ARG A 96 -39.21 -17.12 -29.18
N PRO A 97 -38.95 -16.92 -30.48
CA PRO A 97 -37.73 -16.30 -30.95
C PRO A 97 -37.51 -14.99 -30.20
N LYS A 98 -36.41 -14.92 -29.46
CA LYS A 98 -36.11 -13.72 -28.70
C LYS A 98 -35.67 -12.67 -29.70
N ASN A 99 -36.44 -11.59 -29.84
CA ASN A 99 -36.06 -10.48 -30.72
C ASN A 99 -34.61 -10.09 -30.39
N PRO A 100 -33.74 -9.96 -31.41
CA PRO A 100 -32.36 -9.57 -31.18
C PRO A 100 -32.40 -8.24 -30.42
N LYS A 101 -31.76 -8.22 -29.25
CA LYS A 101 -31.62 -6.97 -28.50
C LYS A 101 -30.88 -6.01 -29.43
N LEU A 102 -31.56 -4.94 -29.88
CA LEU A 102 -30.91 -3.87 -30.62
C LEU A 102 -29.68 -3.46 -29.81
N GLN A 103 -28.50 -3.55 -30.43
CA GLN A 103 -27.29 -3.08 -29.79
C GLN A 103 -27.55 -1.63 -29.40
N ARG A 104 -27.46 -1.34 -28.10
CA ARG A 104 -27.57 0.04 -27.64
C ARG A 104 -26.52 0.83 -28.45
N PRO A 105 -26.91 1.95 -29.08
CA PRO A 105 -25.96 2.74 -29.85
C PRO A 105 -24.75 3.00 -28.95
N ALA A 106 -23.56 2.67 -29.45
CA ALA A 106 -22.34 2.94 -28.72
C ALA A 106 -22.37 4.41 -28.34
N LYS A 107 -22.30 4.71 -27.04
CA LYS A 107 -22.24 6.09 -26.57
C LYS A 107 -21.11 6.77 -27.36
N PRO A 108 -21.36 7.90 -28.04
CA PRO A 108 -20.32 8.56 -28.80
C PRO A 108 -19.12 8.78 -27.87
N PHE A 109 -17.94 8.38 -28.32
CA PHE A 109 -16.70 8.55 -27.57
C PHE A 109 -16.44 10.04 -27.41
N CYS A 110 -16.96 10.63 -26.33
CA CYS A 110 -16.66 12.01 -25.99
C CYS A 110 -15.23 12.04 -25.46
N ALA A 111 -14.27 12.36 -26.33
CA ALA A 111 -12.85 12.44 -25.97
C ALA A 111 -12.66 13.28 -24.69
N ALA A 112 -13.38 14.39 -24.54
CA ALA A 112 -13.33 15.20 -23.33
C ALA A 112 -13.70 14.42 -22.07
N LYS A 113 -14.86 13.74 -22.01
CA LYS A 113 -15.31 13.03 -20.78
C LYS A 113 -14.39 11.90 -20.32
N TYR A 114 -13.66 11.28 -21.24
CA TYR A 114 -12.77 10.15 -20.95
C TYR A 114 -11.29 10.56 -20.85
N LEU A 115 -10.95 11.79 -21.21
CA LEU A 115 -9.61 12.31 -21.01
C LEU A 115 -9.39 12.64 -19.53
N PRO A 116 -8.25 12.21 -18.94
CA PRO A 116 -7.91 12.47 -17.53
C PRO A 116 -7.84 13.96 -17.14
N CYS A 117 -7.84 14.88 -18.12
CA CYS A 117 -7.87 16.31 -17.91
C CYS A 117 -9.27 16.90 -17.70
N ALA A 118 -10.33 16.30 -18.24
CA ALA A 118 -11.70 16.84 -18.08
C ALA A 118 -12.47 16.22 -16.90
N LEU A 119 -11.96 15.14 -16.32
CA LEU A 119 -12.47 14.60 -15.06
C LEU A 119 -12.12 15.58 -13.94
N LYS A 120 -13.13 16.33 -13.45
CA LYS A 120 -12.99 17.15 -12.24
C LYS A 120 -12.52 16.24 -11.10
N LYS A 121 -11.33 16.50 -10.57
CA LYS A 121 -10.84 15.80 -9.39
C LYS A 121 -11.78 16.17 -8.23
N ARG A 122 -12.29 15.17 -7.51
CA ARG A 122 -13.01 15.41 -6.24
C ARG A 122 -12.04 16.14 -5.31
N GLN A 123 -12.39 17.37 -4.93
CA GLN A 123 -11.75 18.02 -3.79
C GLN A 123 -12.22 17.25 -2.55
N LEU A 124 -11.26 16.79 -1.75
CA LEU A 124 -11.56 16.15 -0.47
C LEU A 124 -11.86 17.28 0.51
N GLU A 125 -12.89 17.10 1.32
CA GLU A 125 -13.15 17.97 2.47
C GLU A 125 -11.94 17.93 3.44
N GLU A 126 -11.72 19.00 4.19
CA GLU A 126 -10.56 19.11 5.08
C GLU A 126 -10.50 17.98 6.11
N ASP A 127 -11.67 17.57 6.62
CA ASP A 127 -11.78 16.49 7.60
C ASP A 127 -11.47 15.11 6.98
N GLU A 128 -11.96 14.84 5.77
CA GLU A 128 -11.62 13.61 5.02
C GLU A 128 -10.11 13.52 4.74
N LEU A 129 -9.48 14.67 4.48
CA LEU A 129 -8.04 14.77 4.26
C LEU A 129 -7.26 14.48 5.56
N ARG A 130 -7.71 15.03 6.69
CA ARG A 130 -7.13 14.76 8.02
C ARG A 130 -7.23 13.28 8.40
N GLU A 131 -8.39 12.65 8.17
CA GLU A 131 -8.58 11.22 8.43
C GLU A 131 -7.63 10.36 7.59
N ARG A 132 -7.50 10.67 6.29
CA ARG A 132 -6.54 9.98 5.42
C ARG A 132 -5.11 10.15 5.88
N MET A 133 -4.72 11.35 6.33
CA MET A 133 -3.40 11.59 6.87
C MET A 133 -3.14 10.77 8.14
N LEU A 134 -4.12 10.65 9.04
CA LEU A 134 -4.01 9.80 10.23
C LEU A 134 -3.88 8.32 9.87
N LEU A 135 -4.57 7.85 8.83
CA LEU A 135 -4.44 6.48 8.34
C LEU A 135 -3.07 6.22 7.71
N LEU A 136 -2.54 7.18 6.94
CA LEU A 136 -1.21 7.08 6.32
C LEU A 136 -0.07 7.20 7.35
N ALA A 137 -0.27 7.97 8.42
CA ALA A 137 0.68 8.11 9.51
C ALA A 137 0.91 6.78 10.27
N LYS A 138 -0.10 5.90 10.30
CA LYS A 138 0.01 4.59 10.96
C LYS A 138 0.72 3.58 10.06
N PRO A 139 1.75 2.87 10.54
CA PRO A 139 2.41 1.84 9.75
C PRO A 139 1.45 0.69 9.45
N ARG A 140 1.49 0.17 8.22
CA ARG A 140 0.62 -0.96 7.79
C ARG A 140 0.89 -2.26 8.56
N LYS A 141 2.11 -2.44 9.05
CA LYS A 141 2.54 -3.58 9.86
C LYS A 141 3.23 -3.03 11.10
N ILE A 142 2.64 -3.28 12.26
CA ILE A 142 3.20 -2.89 13.55
C ILE A 142 4.23 -3.96 13.93
N THR A 143 5.50 -3.66 13.72
CA THR A 143 6.66 -4.43 14.24
C THR A 143 7.12 -3.86 15.58
N GLU A 144 7.85 -4.64 16.39
CA GLU A 144 8.40 -4.21 17.69
C GLU A 144 9.20 -2.90 17.65
N LYS A 145 9.83 -2.59 16.51
CA LYS A 145 10.49 -1.30 16.24
C LYS A 145 9.58 -0.07 16.48
N TYR A 146 8.26 -0.19 16.32
CA TYR A 146 7.32 0.92 16.55
C TYR A 146 6.82 0.97 18.01
N ASN A 147 7.11 -0.06 18.81
CA ASN A 147 6.78 -0.10 20.25
C ASN A 147 7.96 0.34 21.12
N THR A 148 9.17 0.51 20.56
CA THR A 148 10.31 0.96 21.36
C THR A 148 10.10 2.42 21.79
N PRO A 149 10.12 2.72 23.10
CA PRO A 149 10.08 4.10 23.58
C PRO A 149 11.29 4.85 23.00
N ASP A 150 11.06 6.11 22.63
CA ASP A 150 12.06 6.97 22.01
C ASP A 150 13.22 7.15 22.99
N ARG A 151 14.37 6.53 22.68
CA ARG A 151 15.60 6.68 23.45
C ARG A 151 16.47 7.70 22.71
N PRO A 152 16.86 8.82 23.34
CA PRO A 152 17.75 9.76 22.70
C PRO A 152 19.05 9.03 22.31
N PRO A 153 19.56 9.25 21.08
CA PRO A 153 20.75 8.54 20.62
C PRO A 153 21.94 8.94 21.50
N ALA A 154 22.53 7.95 22.17
CA ALA A 154 23.81 8.12 22.85
C ALA A 154 24.91 8.17 21.79
N TYR A 155 25.21 9.36 21.29
CA TYR A 155 26.33 9.68 20.40
C TYR A 155 26.39 8.92 19.05
N SER A 156 26.08 9.60 17.96
CA SER A 156 26.24 9.10 16.58
C SER A 156 27.47 9.75 15.90
N PRO A 157 28.63 9.09 15.84
CA PRO A 157 29.78 9.65 15.14
C PRO A 157 29.50 9.77 13.63
N ALA A 158 30.12 10.78 13.02
CA ALA A 158 29.96 11.16 11.63
C ALA A 158 30.25 9.98 10.66
N ILE A 159 29.36 9.82 9.69
CA ILE A 159 29.43 8.81 8.64
C ILE A 159 30.55 9.18 7.66
N PHE A 160 31.42 8.22 7.35
CA PHE A 160 32.46 8.34 6.33
C PHE A 160 31.88 8.71 4.96
N TRP A 161 32.49 9.69 4.30
CA TRP A 161 32.20 10.05 2.91
C TRP A 161 32.77 8.99 1.97
N GLY A 162 31.96 8.55 0.99
CA GLY A 162 32.42 7.75 -0.16
C GLY A 162 32.13 6.26 -0.06
N ARG A 163 30.91 5.83 -0.42
CA ARG A 163 30.73 4.51 -1.04
C ARG A 163 30.86 4.68 -2.55
N PRO A 164 31.69 3.89 -3.25
CA PRO A 164 31.69 3.91 -4.71
C PRO A 164 30.27 3.57 -5.21
N PRO A 165 29.86 4.13 -6.36
CA PRO A 165 28.53 3.90 -6.91
C PRO A 165 28.30 2.40 -7.09
N HIS A 166 27.23 1.91 -6.45
CA HIS A 166 26.83 0.51 -6.48
C HIS A 166 26.48 0.11 -7.92
N ARG A 167 27.11 -0.94 -8.45
CA ARG A 167 26.75 -1.49 -9.77
C ARG A 167 25.34 -2.07 -9.69
N ASP A 168 24.38 -1.42 -10.35
CA ASP A 168 23.01 -1.90 -10.43
C ASP A 168 22.96 -3.23 -11.21
N PRO A 169 22.59 -4.37 -10.58
CA PRO A 169 22.55 -5.69 -11.22
C PRO A 169 21.44 -5.85 -12.27
N GLY A 170 20.75 -4.76 -12.63
CA GLY A 170 19.58 -4.76 -13.50
C GLY A 170 19.74 -4.04 -14.83
N ARG A 171 20.92 -3.50 -15.18
CA ARG A 171 21.12 -2.89 -16.50
C ARG A 171 21.45 -4.00 -17.52
N PRO A 172 20.58 -4.31 -18.49
CA PRO A 172 20.79 -5.41 -19.43
C PRO A 172 21.91 -5.16 -20.47
N PHE A 173 22.64 -4.04 -20.36
CA PHE A 173 23.66 -3.61 -21.29
C PHE A 173 24.89 -3.11 -20.53
N GLN A 174 26.08 -3.46 -21.02
CA GLN A 174 27.32 -2.87 -20.54
C GLN A 174 27.24 -1.34 -20.72
N PRO A 175 27.59 -0.54 -19.70
CA PRO A 175 27.63 0.90 -19.86
C PRO A 175 28.64 1.27 -20.96
N PRO A 176 28.35 2.29 -21.78
CA PRO A 176 29.31 2.77 -22.75
C PRO A 176 30.59 3.25 -22.03
N HIS A 177 31.74 3.02 -22.64
CA HIS A 177 33.00 3.55 -22.12
C HIS A 177 33.03 5.05 -22.35
N VAL A 178 33.02 5.80 -21.24
CA VAL A 178 33.12 7.27 -21.24
C VAL A 178 34.57 7.63 -20.94
N PRO A 179 35.24 8.46 -21.75
CA PRO A 179 36.57 8.99 -21.44
C PRO A 179 36.57 9.75 -20.11
N ASP A 180 37.67 9.69 -19.37
CA ASP A 180 37.79 10.39 -18.09
C ASP A 180 37.70 11.92 -18.22
N CYS A 181 38.19 12.47 -19.34
CA CYS A 181 38.17 13.90 -19.65
C CYS A 181 37.89 14.12 -21.15
N PHE A 182 37.10 15.13 -21.49
CA PHE A 182 36.94 15.60 -22.88
C PHE A 182 37.85 16.81 -23.14
N PRO A 183 38.50 16.90 -24.32
CA PRO A 183 39.37 18.05 -24.65
C PRO A 183 38.60 19.38 -24.80
N THR A 184 37.35 19.32 -25.23
CA THR A 184 36.48 20.46 -25.53
C THR A 184 35.02 20.09 -25.28
N ASP A 185 34.20 21.06 -24.82
CA ASP A 185 32.77 20.87 -24.53
C ASP A 185 31.97 20.38 -25.75
N GLU A 186 32.40 20.75 -26.96
CA GLU A 186 31.79 20.29 -28.22
C GLU A 186 31.95 18.78 -28.42
N LEU A 187 33.12 18.22 -28.07
CA LEU A 187 33.38 16.78 -28.17
C LEU A 187 32.63 16.01 -27.10
N GLU A 188 32.47 16.61 -25.92
CA GLU A 188 31.60 16.05 -24.88
C GLU A 188 30.14 16.01 -25.35
N ALA A 189 29.63 17.13 -25.89
CA ALA A 189 28.26 17.22 -26.39
C ALA A 189 27.99 16.22 -27.53
N ASP A 190 28.92 16.09 -28.47
CA ASP A 190 28.84 15.13 -29.57
C ASP A 190 28.89 13.69 -29.08
N PHE A 191 29.76 13.38 -28.12
CA PHE A 191 29.83 12.06 -27.50
C PHE A 191 28.49 11.67 -26.85
N TRP A 192 27.88 12.57 -26.08
CA TRP A 192 26.56 12.33 -25.48
C TRP A 192 25.44 12.29 -26.52
N ALA A 193 25.56 13.05 -27.61
CA ALA A 193 24.59 13.02 -28.72
C ALA A 193 24.65 11.72 -29.54
N GLN A 194 25.83 11.11 -29.67
CA GLN A 194 26.06 9.83 -30.34
C GLN A 194 25.66 8.63 -29.47
N LEU A 195 25.72 8.76 -28.14
CA LEU A 195 25.22 7.77 -27.18
C LEU A 195 23.68 7.70 -27.14
N ARG A 196 23.06 7.50 -28.30
CA ARG A 196 21.66 7.13 -28.43
C ARG A 196 21.55 5.63 -28.27
N PHE A 197 21.03 5.20 -27.13
CA PHE A 197 20.56 3.82 -27.01
C PHE A 197 19.53 3.58 -28.11
N PRO A 198 19.62 2.46 -28.87
CA PRO A 198 18.59 2.13 -29.85
C PRO A 198 17.25 2.11 -29.13
N VAL A 199 16.38 3.05 -29.49
CA VAL A 199 15.06 3.15 -28.88
C VAL A 199 14.35 1.87 -29.24
N ARG A 200 14.01 1.06 -28.23
CA ARG A 200 13.26 -0.18 -28.47
C ARG A 200 12.01 0.19 -29.28
N PRO A 201 11.65 -0.53 -30.35
CA PRO A 201 10.46 -0.20 -31.15
C PRO A 201 9.18 -0.19 -30.29
N ALA A 202 9.14 -1.00 -29.22
CA ALA A 202 8.07 -0.97 -28.23
C ALA A 202 7.95 0.37 -27.46
N ALA A 203 9.04 1.11 -27.27
CA ALA A 203 9.02 2.43 -26.65
C ALA A 203 8.42 3.49 -27.58
N LEU A 204 8.58 3.35 -28.91
CA LEU A 204 7.91 4.22 -29.90
C LEU A 204 6.39 4.06 -29.85
N LEU A 205 5.90 2.88 -29.51
CA LEU A 205 4.48 2.59 -29.29
C LEU A 205 4.01 2.85 -27.85
N GLY A 206 4.90 3.32 -26.99
CA GLY A 206 4.66 3.52 -25.56
C GLY A 206 3.62 4.62 -25.32
N LYS A 207 2.43 4.25 -24.87
CA LYS A 207 1.43 5.22 -24.39
C LYS A 207 1.75 5.64 -22.96
N ILE A 208 1.61 6.93 -22.67
CA ILE A 208 1.77 7.47 -21.32
C ILE A 208 0.78 6.78 -20.38
N THR A 209 1.29 6.19 -19.30
CA THR A 209 0.44 5.64 -18.24
C THR A 209 -0.16 6.76 -17.41
N PRO A 210 -1.35 6.59 -16.82
CA PRO A 210 -1.99 7.62 -15.99
C PRO A 210 -1.11 8.02 -14.79
N ARG A 211 -0.27 7.11 -14.30
CA ARG A 211 0.70 7.38 -13.23
C ARG A 211 1.78 8.37 -13.69
N ILE A 212 2.38 8.15 -14.86
CA ILE A 212 3.37 9.07 -15.44
C ILE A 212 2.72 10.43 -15.67
N GLN A 213 1.49 10.45 -16.22
CA GLN A 213 0.73 11.69 -16.39
C GLN A 213 0.45 12.41 -15.07
N SER A 214 0.21 11.69 -13.98
CA SER A 214 0.03 12.31 -12.65
C SER A 214 1.33 12.86 -12.08
N LEU A 215 2.46 12.18 -12.30
CA LEU A 215 3.78 12.58 -11.82
C LEU A 215 4.34 13.78 -12.59
N ALA A 216 3.97 13.92 -13.86
CA ALA A 216 4.34 15.06 -14.70
C ALA A 216 3.60 16.35 -14.32
N LYS A 217 2.55 16.29 -13.48
CA LYS A 217 1.85 17.50 -13.02
C LYS A 217 2.74 18.27 -12.04
N PRO A 218 2.72 19.61 -12.07
CA PRO A 218 3.48 20.41 -11.12
C PRO A 218 3.09 20.05 -9.68
N ARG A 219 4.08 19.97 -8.80
CA ARG A 219 3.87 19.74 -7.38
C ARG A 219 3.20 20.98 -6.77
N VAL A 220 2.20 20.76 -5.93
CA VAL A 220 1.58 21.85 -5.15
C VAL A 220 2.53 22.22 -4.00
N TYR A 221 2.79 23.52 -3.83
CA TYR A 221 3.60 24.05 -2.74
C TYR A 221 2.72 24.85 -1.77
N PRO A 222 2.89 24.68 -0.43
CA PRO A 222 3.77 23.71 0.22
C PRO A 222 3.34 22.25 -0.03
N PRO A 223 4.28 21.29 -0.01
CA PRO A 223 3.93 19.88 -0.17
C PRO A 223 2.96 19.46 0.94
N THR A 224 1.91 18.71 0.60
CA THR A 224 1.00 18.14 1.59
C THR A 224 1.79 17.30 2.59
N PRO A 225 1.74 17.62 3.89
CA PRO A 225 2.52 16.91 4.89
C PRO A 225 2.00 15.47 5.03
N HIS A 226 2.90 14.52 5.28
CA HIS A 226 2.55 13.11 5.47
C HIS A 226 1.72 12.88 6.75
N CYS A 227 1.95 13.72 7.76
CA CYS A 227 1.29 13.66 9.06
C CYS A 227 0.60 15.00 9.34
N PRO A 228 -0.48 15.03 10.12
CA PRO A 228 -1.05 16.29 10.58
C PRO A 228 0.01 17.06 11.35
N VAL A 229 0.30 18.28 10.91
CA VAL A 229 1.21 19.18 11.63
C VAL A 229 0.47 19.56 12.91
N PRO A 230 1.05 19.28 14.09
CA PRO A 230 0.41 19.66 15.35
C PRO A 230 0.19 21.17 15.35
N GLU A 231 -0.96 21.59 15.89
CA GLU A 231 -1.21 23.01 16.08
C GLU A 231 -0.07 23.61 16.90
N LYS A 232 0.55 24.66 16.36
CA LYS A 232 1.67 25.31 17.02
C LYS A 232 1.14 25.95 18.29
N VAL A 233 1.45 25.35 19.44
CA VAL A 233 1.22 25.98 20.74
C VAL A 233 2.12 27.21 20.80
N LEU A 234 1.52 28.39 20.68
CA LEU A 234 2.25 29.64 20.72
C LEU A 234 2.73 29.88 22.16
N HIS A 235 3.99 30.27 22.31
CA HIS A 235 4.49 30.76 23.58
C HIS A 235 3.66 31.98 24.01
N PRO A 236 3.43 32.23 25.31
CA PRO A 236 2.59 33.35 25.78
C PRO A 236 2.96 34.73 25.22
N LEU A 237 4.17 34.92 24.69
CA LEU A 237 4.66 36.16 24.08
C LEU A 237 4.45 36.26 22.55
N ASP A 238 4.16 35.13 21.91
CA ASP A 238 3.97 35.02 20.45
C ASP A 238 2.48 34.95 20.09
N VAL A 239 1.59 34.92 21.09
CA VAL A 239 0.13 34.97 20.89
C VAL A 239 -0.25 36.34 20.33
N PRO A 240 -0.91 36.42 19.16
CA PRO A 240 -1.30 37.70 18.57
C PRO A 240 -2.32 38.46 19.43
N PRO A 241 -2.42 39.79 19.29
CA PRO A 241 -3.40 40.57 20.03
C PRO A 241 -4.83 40.14 19.68
N PRO A 242 -5.76 40.14 20.65
CA PRO A 242 -7.16 39.87 20.37
C PRO A 242 -7.71 40.92 19.38
N PRO A 243 -8.57 40.52 18.42
CA PRO A 243 -8.90 41.30 17.23
C PRO A 243 -9.57 42.66 17.51
N ARG A 244 -10.05 42.89 18.73
CA ARG A 244 -10.82 44.09 19.12
C ARG A 244 -10.01 45.12 19.93
N ARG A 245 -8.72 44.90 20.18
CA ARG A 245 -7.87 45.82 20.99
C ARG A 245 -6.95 46.68 20.12
N LYS A 246 -6.73 47.92 20.56
CA LYS A 246 -5.84 48.92 19.91
C LYS A 246 -4.33 48.66 20.13
N PHE A 247 -3.92 47.46 20.55
CA PHE A 247 -2.49 47.19 20.76
C PHE A 247 -1.83 46.80 19.44
N THR A 248 -0.73 47.46 19.10
CA THR A 248 0.21 46.95 18.09
C THR A 248 0.85 45.65 18.59
N ASN A 249 1.32 44.77 17.70
CA ASN A 249 1.98 43.51 18.09
C ASN A 249 3.09 43.72 19.14
N ARG A 250 3.88 44.79 18.98
CA ARG A 250 4.92 45.18 19.93
C ARG A 250 4.34 45.60 21.29
N GLY A 251 3.29 46.42 21.28
CA GLY A 251 2.60 46.83 22.51
C GLY A 251 1.95 45.66 23.25
N TRP A 252 1.37 44.72 22.51
CA TRP A 252 0.78 43.50 23.05
C TRP A 252 1.82 42.59 23.69
N ARG A 253 2.97 42.39 23.04
CA ARG A 253 4.09 41.63 23.59
C ARG A 253 4.61 42.25 24.90
N MET A 254 4.76 43.57 24.96
CA MET A 254 5.15 44.25 26.21
C MET A 254 4.10 44.11 27.31
N HIS A 255 2.82 44.15 26.96
CA HIS A 255 1.74 43.89 27.90
C HIS A 255 1.79 42.45 28.45
N GLN A 256 2.02 41.45 27.60
CA GLN A 256 2.18 40.05 28.02
C GLN A 256 3.41 39.87 28.92
N ILE A 257 4.55 40.51 28.61
CA ILE A 257 5.73 40.51 29.50
C ILE A 257 5.38 41.07 30.87
N ARG A 258 4.64 42.20 30.91
CA ARG A 258 4.19 42.80 32.17
C ARG A 258 3.27 41.88 32.95
N LEU A 259 2.31 41.23 32.31
CA LEU A 259 1.43 40.26 32.96
C LEU A 259 2.22 39.08 33.52
N LEU A 260 3.18 38.56 32.76
CA LEU A 260 4.04 37.44 33.17
C LEU A 260 4.98 37.83 34.32
N TYR A 261 5.40 39.09 34.38
CA TYR A 261 6.15 39.63 35.51
C TYR A 261 5.27 39.72 36.77
N LEU A 262 4.05 40.26 36.64
CA LEU A 262 3.12 40.41 37.76
C LEU A 262 2.56 39.07 38.27
N SER A 263 2.50 38.04 37.42
CA SER A 263 2.05 36.70 37.81
C SER A 263 3.09 35.91 38.59
N LYS A 264 4.34 36.37 38.66
CA LYS A 264 5.35 35.72 39.51
C LYS A 264 5.00 36.01 40.97
N PRO A 265 5.04 35.00 41.86
CA PRO A 265 4.84 35.24 43.28
C PRO A 265 5.90 36.24 43.76
N VAL A 266 5.44 37.34 44.34
CA VAL A 266 6.33 38.28 45.02
C VAL A 266 6.77 37.58 46.29
N PHE A 267 7.98 37.01 46.32
CA PHE A 267 8.63 36.64 47.57
C PHE A 267 8.87 37.92 48.37
N ARG A 268 7.87 38.35 49.13
CA ARG A 268 8.09 39.24 50.26
C ARG A 268 8.75 38.35 51.31
N SER A 269 10.06 38.50 51.51
CA SER A 269 10.68 37.91 52.69
C SER A 269 9.93 38.46 53.91
N ASP A 270 9.24 37.61 54.65
CA ASP A 270 8.39 37.95 55.82
C ASP A 270 9.15 38.57 57.02
N MET A 271 10.39 39.01 56.82
CA MET A 271 11.27 39.63 57.82
C MET A 271 10.97 41.13 58.05
N ARG A 272 9.70 41.57 58.03
CA ARG A 272 9.34 42.97 58.32
C ARG A 272 8.24 43.16 59.37
N PHE A 273 7.79 42.12 60.05
CA PHE A 273 6.75 42.23 61.08
C PHE A 273 7.27 42.36 62.53
N PHE A 274 8.58 42.54 62.76
CA PHE A 274 9.15 42.58 64.13
C PHE A 274 9.69 43.93 64.63
N TYR A 275 9.55 45.04 63.88
CA TYR A 275 10.03 46.35 64.34
C TYR A 275 8.96 47.45 64.18
N CYS A 276 7.87 47.35 64.94
CA CYS A 276 7.00 48.46 65.32
C CYS A 276 6.25 48.05 66.58
N ASN A 277 6.95 47.99 67.72
CA ASN A 277 6.39 48.02 69.08
C ASN A 277 7.54 48.35 70.05
N VAL A 278 7.96 49.61 70.06
CA VAL A 278 8.52 50.33 71.22
C VAL A 278 8.05 51.77 71.12
#